data_AF-A0A2V1M311-F1
#
_entry.id   AF-A0A2V1M311-F1
#
_cell.length_a   1.000
_cell.length_b   1.000
_cell.length_c   1.000
_cell.angle_alpha   90.00
_cell.angle_beta   90.00
_cell.angle_gamma   90.00
#
_symmetry.space_group_name_H-M   'P 1'
#
loop_
_entity.id
_entity.type
_entity.pdbx_description
1 polymer ?
#
loop_
_entity_poly.entity_id
_entity_poly.type
_entity_poly.pdbx_seq_one_letter_code
_entity_poly.pdbx_strand_id
1 'polypeptide(L)' 'MNATLESRELNATDRCDACGAQAYVRVILESTGGELLFCAHHARKNEQKLRPLAATWQDETERIGS' A
#
# COMPACT_ATOMS: atom_id res chain seq x y z
N MET A 1 14.11 -9.23 18.03
CA MET A 1 12.66 -8.99 17.97
C MET A 1 12.25 -9.06 16.51
N ASN A 2 11.79 -10.22 16.02
CA ASN A 2 11.37 -10.38 14.63
C ASN A 2 9.88 -10.05 14.59
N ALA A 3 9.54 -8.79 14.33
CA ALA A 3 8.16 -8.41 14.06
C ALA A 3 7.79 -9.02 12.71
N THR A 4 7.19 -10.21 12.73
CA THR A 4 6.32 -10.65 11.64
C THR A 4 5.28 -9.55 11.50
N LEU A 5 5.46 -8.68 10.51
CA LEU A 5 4.46 -7.68 10.14
C LEU A 5 3.27 -8.47 9.60
N GLU A 6 2.40 -8.94 10.50
CA GLU A 6 1.03 -9.26 10.11
C GLU A 6 0.49 -8.00 9.44
N SER A 7 0.22 -8.10 8.14
CA SER A 7 -0.24 -6.99 7.32
C SER A 7 -1.57 -6.51 7.87
N ARG A 8 -1.54 -5.49 8.75
CA ARG A 8 -2.75 -4.89 9.32
C ARG A 8 -3.64 -4.39 8.19
N GLU A 9 -4.95 -4.53 8.33
CA GLU A 9 -5.90 -3.94 7.40
C GLU A 9 -5.68 -2.43 7.28
N LEU A 10 -5.87 -1.91 6.08
CA LEU A 10 -5.89 -0.47 5.85
C LEU A 10 -7.23 0.10 6.33
N ASN A 11 -7.18 1.25 6.98
CA ASN A 11 -8.36 1.88 7.54
C ASN A 11 -8.47 3.35 7.11
N ALA A 12 -9.55 3.99 7.57
CA ALA A 12 -9.89 5.35 7.19
C ALA A 12 -8.88 6.41 7.65
N THR A 13 -7.85 6.11 8.44
CA THR A 13 -6.75 7.04 8.77
C THR A 13 -5.54 6.89 7.84
N ASP A 14 -5.45 5.82 7.08
CA ASP A 14 -4.36 5.60 6.13
C ASP A 14 -4.56 6.53 4.92
N ARG A 15 -3.53 7.31 4.59
CA ARG A 15 -3.60 8.38 3.58
C ARG A 15 -2.66 8.04 2.43
N CYS A 16 -3.13 8.29 1.23
CA CYS A 16 -2.31 8.17 0.04
C CYS A 16 -1.20 9.23 0.07
N ASP A 17 0.05 8.81 -0.04
CA ASP A 17 1.21 9.70 -0.01
C ASP A 17 1.24 10.70 -1.18
N ALA A 18 0.52 10.39 -2.27
CA ALA A 18 0.46 11.25 -3.45
C ALA A 18 -0.67 12.30 -3.41
N CYS A 19 -1.79 12.05 -2.72
CA CYS A 19 -2.94 12.96 -2.76
C CYS A 19 -3.74 13.12 -1.47
N GLY A 20 -3.38 12.41 -0.40
CA GLY A 20 -4.08 12.47 0.89
C GLY A 20 -5.46 11.82 0.93
N ALA A 21 -5.95 11.20 -0.16
CA ALA A 21 -7.17 10.39 -0.11
C ALA A 21 -6.97 9.12 0.75
N GLN A 22 -8.04 8.42 1.11
CA GLN A 22 -7.92 7.13 1.81
C GLN A 22 -7.06 6.15 1.00
N ALA A 23 -6.10 5.52 1.67
CA ALA A 23 -5.29 4.46 1.10
C ALA A 23 -6.02 3.12 1.15
N TYR A 24 -5.84 2.35 0.09
CA TYR A 24 -6.33 0.97 -0.05
C TYR A 24 -5.22 0.03 -0.52
N VAL A 25 -4.04 0.56 -0.84
CA VAL A 25 -2.88 -0.23 -1.22
C VAL A 25 -1.70 0.16 -0.37
N ARG A 26 -1.05 -0.84 0.24
CA ARG A 26 0.22 -0.71 0.95
C ARG A 26 1.31 -1.43 0.17
N VAL A 27 2.42 -0.73 -0.02
CA VAL A 27 3.62 -1.27 -0.66
C VAL A 27 4.76 -1.26 0.34
N ILE A 28 5.35 -2.42 0.60
CA ILE A 28 6.59 -2.52 1.38
C ILE A 28 7.75 -2.69 0.41
N LEU A 29 8.72 -1.78 0.44
CA LEU A 29 9.89 -1.80 -0.45
C LEU A 29 10.89 -2.87 -0.01
N GLU A 30 11.34 -3.69 -0.96
CA GLU A 30 12.25 -4.80 -0.70
C GLU A 30 13.59 -4.35 -0.12
N SER A 31 14.14 -3.24 -0.62
CA SER A 31 15.49 -2.80 -0.25
C SER A 31 15.58 -2.15 1.13
N THR A 32 14.49 -1.52 1.62
CA THR A 32 14.53 -0.71 2.84
C THR A 32 13.54 -1.18 3.91
N GLY A 33 12.55 -1.98 3.54
CA GLY A 33 11.38 -2.26 4.39
C GLY A 33 10.47 -1.05 4.59
N GLY A 34 10.71 0.05 3.88
CA GLY A 34 9.88 1.26 3.96
C GLY A 34 8.49 1.03 3.39
N GLU A 35 7.50 1.72 3.97
CA GLU A 35 6.11 1.65 3.55
C GLU A 35 5.74 2.83 2.65
N LEU A 36 4.99 2.55 1.58
CA LEU A 36 4.27 3.54 0.78
C LEU A 36 2.78 3.20 0.78
N LEU A 37 1.94 4.22 0.92
CA LEU A 37 0.49 4.10 0.95
C LEU A 37 -0.13 4.79 -0.26
N PHE A 38 -1.03 4.09 -0.96
CA PHE A 38 -1.71 4.60 -2.13
C PHE A 38 -3.22 4.41 -2.06
N CYS A 39 -3.96 5.40 -2.55
CA CYS A 39 -5.35 5.19 -2.95
C CYS A 39 -5.39 4.29 -4.18
N ALA A 40 -6.54 3.67 -4.47
CA ALA A 40 -6.71 2.79 -5.63
C ALA A 40 -6.21 3.40 -6.95
N HIS A 41 -6.48 4.69 -7.14
CA HIS A 41 -6.07 5.43 -8.33
C HIS A 41 -4.55 5.55 -8.46
N HIS A 42 -3.84 5.94 -7.39
CA HIS A 42 -2.39 6.10 -7.45
C HIS A 42 -1.62 4.78 -7.38
N ALA A 43 -2.21 3.75 -6.79
CA ALA A 43 -1.66 2.40 -6.82
C ALA A 43 -1.51 1.92 -8.27
N ARG A 44 -2.59 1.94 -9.06
CA ARG A 44 -2.58 1.53 -10.48
C ARG A 44 -1.59 2.32 -11.34
N LYS A 45 -1.45 3.63 -11.08
CA LYS A 45 -0.50 4.49 -11.80
C LYS A 45 0.97 4.15 -11.50
N ASN A 46 1.27 3.70 -10.29
CA ASN A 46 2.63 3.42 -9.85
C ASN A 46 2.99 1.94 -9.89
N GLU A 47 2.00 1.06 -10.07
CA GLU A 47 2.13 -0.38 -10.00
C GLU A 47 3.28 -0.91 -10.85
N GLN A 48 3.31 -0.62 -12.15
CA GLN A 48 4.33 -1.14 -13.06
C GLN A 48 5.77 -0.81 -12.60
N LYS A 49 5.96 0.36 -11.96
CA LYS A 49 7.26 0.81 -11.48
C LYS A 49 7.63 0.24 -10.11
N LEU A 50 6.64 0.08 -9.22
CA LEU A 50 6.86 -0.30 -7.83
C LEU A 50 6.74 -1.81 -7.59
N ARG A 51 5.94 -2.55 -8.37
CA ARG A 51 5.79 -4.01 -8.23
C ARG A 51 7.13 -4.76 -8.20
N PRO A 52 8.11 -4.49 -9.09
CA PRO A 52 9.41 -5.18 -9.04
C PRO A 52 10.30 -4.75 -7.86
N LEU A 53 9.96 -3.66 -7.17
CA LEU A 53 10.69 -3.14 -6.01
C LEU A 53 10.00 -3.49 -4.69
N ALA A 54 8.82 -4.12 -4.76
CA ALA A 54 7.97 -4.37 -3.61
C ALA A 54 8.22 -5.78 -3.05
N ALA A 55 8.61 -5.85 -1.78
CA ALA A 55 8.57 -7.10 -1.02
C ALA A 55 7.11 -7.49 -0.68
N THR A 56 6.20 -6.52 -0.57
CA THR A 56 4.79 -6.78 -0.32
C THR A 56 3.93 -5.78 -1.07
N TRP A 57 2.85 -6.28 -1.67
CA TRP A 57 1.79 -5.51 -2.29
C TRP A 57 0.45 -5.94 -1.69
N GLN A 58 0.00 -5.22 -0.67
CA GLN A 58 -1.31 -5.44 -0.04
C GLN A 58 -2.33 -4.55 -0.75
N ASP A 59 -3.24 -5.16 -1.51
CA ASP A 59 -4.28 -4.47 -2.27
C ASP A 59 -5.65 -4.81 -1.67
N GLU A 60 -6.29 -3.81 -1.09
CA GLU A 60 -7.64 -3.90 -0.52
C GLU A 60 -8.65 -3.08 -1.32
N THR A 61 -8.36 -2.80 -2.60
CA THR A 61 -9.25 -1.99 -3.45
C THR A 61 -10.59 -2.67 -3.72
N GLU A 62 -10.71 -3.98 -3.48
CA GLU A 62 -11.97 -4.72 -3.49
C GLU A 62 -12.98 -4.21 -2.45
N ARG A 63 -12.52 -3.55 -1.38
CA ARG A 63 -13.40 -2.93 -0.37
C ARG A 63 -14.07 -1.65 -0.86
N ILE A 64 -13.67 -1.12 -2.01
CA ILE A 64 -14.25 0.11 -2.57
C ILE A 64 -15.58 -0.25 -3.22
N GLY A 65 -16.68 0.15 -2.56
CA GLY A 65 -18.03 -0.11 -3.05
C GLY A 65 -18.68 -1.40 -2.51
N SER A 66 -18.11 -2.00 -1.46
CA SER A 66 -18.84 -2.93 -0.58
C SER A 66 -19.81 -2.20 0.34
#